data_AF-A0A561R3E1-F1
#
_entry.id   AF-A0A561R3E1-F1
#
_cell.length_a   1.000
_cell.length_b   1.000
_cell.length_c   1.000
_cell.angle_alpha   90.00
_cell.angle_beta   90.00
_cell.angle_gamma   90.00
#
_symmetry.space_group_name_H-M   'P 1'
#
loop_
_entity.id
_entity.type
_entity.pdbx_description
1 polymer ?
#
loop_
_entity_poly.entity_id
_entity_poly.type
_entity_poly.pdbx_seq_one_letter_code
_entity_poly.pdbx_strand_id
1 'polypeptide(L)'
;MSSINKITDALGFRKRGSTITENANQVASTQLEILLSTARRHAAQAPQTRESELILELCAVIEAAPSDPAELRREIFRDAVKGIANVIRNSQLPVDLPLSKMVPGAYGTPELLAAEIERANATEPVLLGELRQIRQKLKSATEGNDDIDDSIRRLYYASVFAKNPSTEDILPPGSPSRSLDLAALVVQKVLPNGWWTLGASGHNLDDMPVAKVGTWTGDSPKPESAPTTPLTLLLALMLTLIEAEKKSG
;
A
#
# COMPACT_ATOMS: atom_id res chain seq x y z
N MET A 1 0.57 7.24 40.64
CA MET A 1 1.16 7.52 39.32
C MET A 1 1.65 6.18 38.80
N SER A 2 1.30 5.68 37.61
CA SER A 2 1.26 6.41 36.35
C SER A 2 -0.14 6.52 35.76
N SER A 3 -0.52 7.75 35.47
CA SER A 3 -1.81 8.21 34.99
C SER A 3 -2.14 7.80 33.54
N ILE A 4 -1.40 6.84 32.97
CA ILE A 4 -1.59 6.36 31.60
C ILE A 4 -2.75 5.33 31.54
N ASN A 5 -2.86 4.45 32.54
CA ASN A 5 -3.89 3.39 32.53
C ASN A 5 -5.31 3.91 32.84
N LYS A 6 -5.46 5.14 33.36
CA LYS A 6 -6.78 5.74 33.62
C LYS A 6 -7.32 6.55 32.44
N ILE A 7 -6.49 6.89 31.46
CA ILE A 7 -6.93 7.62 30.24
C ILE A 7 -7.52 6.63 29.22
N THR A 8 -7.00 5.39 29.16
CA THR A 8 -7.51 4.35 28.26
C THR A 8 -8.91 3.85 28.63
N ASP A 9 -9.26 3.82 29.91
CA ASP A 9 -10.59 3.41 30.37
C ASP A 9 -11.64 4.53 30.24
N ALA A 10 -11.23 5.80 30.29
CA ALA A 10 -12.13 6.95 30.16
C ALA A 10 -12.53 7.25 28.69
N LEU A 11 -11.78 6.73 27.71
CA LEU A 11 -11.99 7.01 26.28
C LEU A 11 -12.74 5.91 25.52
N GLY A 12 -13.26 4.88 26.21
CA GLY A 12 -14.17 3.91 25.59
C GLY A 12 -13.60 3.10 24.41
N PHE A 13 -12.28 3.07 24.24
CA PHE A 13 -11.61 2.28 23.20
C PHE A 13 -11.52 0.80 23.61
N ARG A 14 -12.69 0.16 23.77
CA ARG A 14 -12.77 -1.27 23.47
C ARG A 14 -12.45 -1.43 21.99
N LYS A 15 -11.32 -2.10 21.73
CA LYS A 15 -11.02 -2.76 20.45
C LYS A 15 -12.27 -3.44 19.91
N ARG A 16 -12.98 -2.77 18.99
CA ARG A 16 -13.68 -3.47 17.93
C ARG A 16 -12.61 -3.76 16.90
N GLY A 17 -12.00 -4.94 17.00
CA GLY A 17 -11.30 -5.49 15.85
C GLY A 17 -12.31 -5.60 14.73
N SER A 18 -12.20 -4.73 13.72
CA SER A 18 -12.84 -4.98 12.44
C SER A 18 -12.09 -6.14 11.80
N THR A 19 -12.48 -7.36 12.15
CA THR A 19 -12.24 -8.52 11.32
C THR A 19 -12.99 -8.26 10.01
N ILE A 20 -12.31 -7.70 9.02
CA ILE A 20 -12.78 -7.73 7.63
C ILE A 20 -12.50 -9.15 7.17
N THR A 21 -13.43 -10.05 7.47
CA THR A 21 -13.51 -11.37 6.86
C THR A 21 -14.09 -11.18 5.45
N GLU A 22 -13.53 -11.84 4.44
CA GLU A 22 -14.09 -11.85 3.06
C GLU A 22 -15.58 -12.22 3.03
N ASN A 23 -16.04 -12.99 4.03
CA ASN A 23 -17.46 -13.29 4.27
C ASN A 23 -18.31 -12.05 4.56
N ALA A 24 -17.78 -11.00 5.19
CA ALA A 24 -18.55 -9.78 5.47
C ALA A 24 -18.88 -8.99 4.20
N ASN A 25 -17.98 -9.00 3.20
CA ASN A 25 -18.24 -8.37 1.91
C ASN A 25 -19.21 -9.20 1.06
N GLN A 26 -19.12 -10.54 1.09
CA GLN A 26 -20.08 -11.42 0.41
C GLN A 26 -21.48 -11.38 1.04
N VAL A 27 -21.57 -11.27 2.37
CA VAL A 27 -22.85 -11.13 3.09
C VAL A 27 -23.46 -9.74 2.86
N ALA A 28 -22.64 -8.68 2.81
CA ALA A 28 -23.11 -7.33 2.50
C ALA A 28 -23.61 -7.21 1.05
N SER A 29 -22.95 -7.84 0.09
CA SER A 29 -23.39 -7.83 -1.32
C SER A 29 -24.69 -8.62 -1.52
N THR A 30 -24.83 -9.80 -0.89
CA THR A 30 -26.10 -10.56 -0.93
C THR A 30 -27.24 -9.82 -0.25
N GLN A 31 -26.97 -9.11 0.85
CA GLN A 31 -28.01 -8.34 1.54
C GLN A 31 -28.44 -7.09 0.76
N LEU A 32 -27.52 -6.44 0.03
CA LEU A 32 -27.85 -5.35 -0.89
C LEU A 32 -28.74 -5.82 -2.04
N GLU A 33 -28.43 -6.95 -2.67
CA GLU A 33 -29.26 -7.55 -3.73
C GLU A 33 -30.67 -7.91 -3.24
N ILE A 34 -30.79 -8.44 -2.02
CA ILE A 34 -32.08 -8.73 -1.38
C ILE A 34 -32.88 -7.43 -1.15
N LEU A 35 -32.23 -6.34 -0.72
CA LEU A 35 -32.88 -5.05 -0.50
C LEU A 35 -33.31 -4.37 -1.81
N LEU A 36 -32.44 -4.38 -2.84
CA LEU A 36 -32.76 -3.83 -4.17
C LEU A 36 -33.90 -4.60 -4.84
N SER A 37 -33.90 -5.94 -4.75
CA SER A 37 -35.00 -6.76 -5.27
C SER A 37 -36.31 -6.54 -4.51
N THR A 38 -36.25 -6.27 -3.20
CA THR A 38 -37.43 -5.94 -2.39
C THR A 38 -37.98 -4.55 -2.72
N ALA A 39 -37.10 -3.55 -2.91
CA ALA A 39 -37.48 -2.20 -3.32
C ALA A 39 -38.16 -2.18 -4.70
N ARG A 40 -37.60 -2.92 -5.68
CA ARG A 40 -38.22 -3.11 -7.00
C ARG A 40 -39.59 -3.78 -6.93
N ARG A 41 -39.74 -4.79 -6.07
CA ARG A 41 -41.02 -5.48 -5.86
C ARG A 41 -42.07 -4.53 -5.28
N HIS A 42 -41.68 -3.64 -4.38
CA HIS A 42 -42.57 -2.62 -3.83
C HIS A 42 -42.96 -1.56 -4.88
N ALA A 43 -42.02 -1.09 -5.69
CA ALA A 43 -42.31 -0.19 -6.80
C ALA A 43 -43.29 -0.83 -7.81
N ALA A 44 -43.11 -2.12 -8.12
CA ALA A 44 -44.00 -2.85 -9.04
C ALA A 44 -45.43 -3.07 -8.51
N GLN A 45 -45.67 -2.94 -7.20
CA GLN A 45 -47.01 -3.09 -6.61
C GLN A 45 -47.88 -1.83 -6.75
N ALA A 46 -47.29 -0.67 -7.04
CA ALA A 46 -48.00 0.59 -7.24
C ALA A 46 -47.45 1.37 -8.45
N PRO A 47 -47.58 0.80 -9.68
CA PRO A 47 -47.05 1.43 -10.89
C PRO A 47 -47.70 2.80 -11.11
N GLN A 48 -46.90 3.77 -11.60
CA GLN A 48 -47.29 5.16 -11.90
C GLN A 48 -47.49 6.09 -10.70
N THR A 49 -47.01 5.70 -9.53
CA THR A 49 -46.87 6.61 -8.39
C THR A 49 -45.51 7.29 -8.41
N ARG A 50 -45.45 8.55 -7.97
CA ARG A 50 -44.19 9.32 -7.92
C ARG A 50 -43.18 8.65 -6.99
N GLU A 51 -43.66 7.98 -5.95
CA GLU A 51 -42.85 7.19 -5.02
C GLU A 51 -42.23 5.97 -5.72
N SER A 52 -42.99 5.27 -6.57
CA SER A 52 -42.47 4.13 -7.35
C SER A 52 -41.38 4.56 -8.33
N GLU A 53 -41.53 5.70 -9.01
CA GLU A 53 -40.52 6.24 -9.92
C GLU A 53 -39.23 6.57 -9.17
N LEU A 54 -39.36 7.24 -8.02
CA LEU A 54 -38.23 7.64 -7.17
C LEU A 54 -37.49 6.43 -6.59
N ILE A 55 -38.21 5.37 -6.21
CA ILE A 55 -37.61 4.10 -5.75
C ILE A 55 -36.84 3.41 -6.88
N LEU A 56 -37.37 3.41 -8.10
CA LEU A 56 -36.69 2.81 -9.26
C LEU A 56 -35.45 3.61 -9.68
N GLU A 57 -35.52 4.94 -9.67
CA GLU A 57 -34.35 5.81 -9.86
C GLU A 57 -33.28 5.56 -8.78
N LEU A 58 -33.68 5.46 -7.51
CA LEU A 58 -32.74 5.20 -6.42
C LEU A 58 -32.04 3.84 -6.60
N CYS A 59 -32.78 2.79 -6.97
CA CYS A 59 -32.20 1.48 -7.30
C CYS A 59 -31.21 1.57 -8.47
N ALA A 60 -31.56 2.30 -9.55
CA ALA A 60 -30.68 2.47 -10.70
C ALA A 60 -29.40 3.23 -10.34
N VAL A 61 -29.48 4.27 -9.49
CA VAL A 61 -28.31 5.01 -9.00
C VAL A 61 -27.43 4.15 -8.11
N ILE A 62 -28.01 3.32 -7.24
CA ILE A 62 -27.25 2.42 -6.36
C ILE A 62 -26.56 1.31 -7.15
N GLU A 63 -27.19 0.80 -8.22
CA GLU A 63 -26.58 -0.19 -9.11
C GLU A 63 -25.55 0.40 -10.07
N ALA A 64 -25.70 1.68 -10.43
CA ALA A 64 -24.70 2.42 -11.18
C ALA A 64 -23.56 2.96 -10.29
N ALA A 65 -23.72 2.94 -8.97
CA ALA A 65 -22.66 3.33 -8.05
C ALA A 65 -21.52 2.29 -8.14
N PRO A 66 -20.25 2.72 -8.14
CA PRO A 66 -19.12 1.82 -8.29
C PRO A 66 -19.13 0.76 -7.19
N SER A 67 -19.14 -0.50 -7.62
CA SER A 67 -19.31 -1.68 -6.76
C SER A 67 -18.18 -1.87 -5.75
N ASP A 68 -17.06 -1.16 -5.91
CA ASP A 68 -15.93 -1.19 -4.98
C ASP A 68 -15.49 0.21 -4.53
N PRO A 69 -15.76 0.62 -3.28
CA PRO A 69 -15.29 1.89 -2.72
C PRO A 69 -13.75 1.98 -2.63
N ALA A 70 -13.02 0.86 -2.75
CA ALA A 70 -11.56 0.89 -2.91
C ALA A 70 -11.15 1.28 -4.33
N GLU A 71 -11.88 0.85 -5.37
CA GLU A 71 -11.67 1.29 -6.75
C GLU A 71 -11.94 2.79 -6.91
N LEU A 72 -13.06 3.28 -6.38
CA LEU A 72 -13.39 4.71 -6.43
C LEU A 72 -12.33 5.57 -5.71
N ARG A 73 -11.86 5.15 -4.53
CA ARG A 73 -10.77 5.85 -3.82
C ARG A 73 -9.47 5.88 -4.63
N ARG A 74 -9.14 4.76 -5.30
CA ARG A 74 -7.99 4.70 -6.20
C ARG A 74 -8.16 5.65 -7.36
N GLU A 75 -9.32 5.67 -8.02
CA GLU A 75 -9.61 6.56 -9.15
C GLU A 75 -9.50 8.04 -8.76
N ILE A 76 -10.14 8.45 -7.66
CA ILE A 76 -10.06 9.83 -7.13
C ILE A 76 -8.61 10.19 -6.80
N PHE A 77 -7.86 9.28 -6.19
CA PHE A 77 -6.45 9.50 -5.88
C PHE A 77 -5.61 9.68 -7.16
N ARG A 78 -5.88 8.91 -8.23
CA ARG A 78 -5.17 9.04 -9.51
C ARG A 78 -5.38 10.40 -10.14
N ASP A 79 -6.62 10.88 -10.14
CA ASP A 79 -6.94 12.19 -10.70
C ASP A 79 -6.32 13.32 -9.86
N ALA A 80 -6.31 13.17 -8.54
CA ALA A 80 -5.61 14.08 -7.64
C ALA A 80 -4.09 14.08 -7.89
N VAL A 81 -3.46 12.90 -8.05
CA VAL A 81 -2.03 12.73 -8.35
C VAL A 81 -1.65 13.43 -9.66
N LYS A 82 -2.42 13.23 -10.73
CA LYS A 82 -2.21 13.92 -12.01
C LYS A 82 -2.36 15.44 -11.87
N GLY A 83 -3.39 15.88 -11.13
CA GLY A 83 -3.61 17.29 -10.83
C GLY A 83 -2.42 17.90 -10.08
N ILE A 84 -1.94 17.24 -9.04
CA ILE A 84 -0.78 17.66 -8.24
C ILE A 84 0.48 17.74 -9.11
N ALA A 85 0.79 16.70 -9.90
CA ALA A 85 1.96 16.69 -10.77
C ALA A 85 1.95 17.87 -11.77
N ASN A 86 0.79 18.17 -12.36
CA ASN A 86 0.62 19.31 -13.26
C ASN A 86 0.78 20.66 -12.54
N VAL A 87 0.22 20.82 -11.34
CA VAL A 87 0.36 22.04 -10.53
C VAL A 87 1.82 22.26 -10.11
N ILE A 88 2.55 21.20 -9.76
CA ILE A 88 3.99 21.25 -9.46
C ILE A 88 4.78 21.74 -10.67
N ARG A 89 4.59 21.11 -11.84
CA ARG A 89 5.27 21.51 -13.08
C ARG A 89 5.00 22.96 -13.47
N ASN A 90 3.78 23.44 -13.23
CA ASN A 90 3.39 24.80 -13.56
C ASN A 90 3.71 25.81 -12.43
N SER A 91 4.38 25.39 -11.34
CA SER A 91 4.70 26.23 -10.18
C SER A 91 3.48 26.93 -9.56
N GLN A 92 2.31 26.30 -9.62
CA GLN A 92 1.03 26.87 -9.18
C GLN A 92 0.60 26.40 -7.78
N LEU A 93 1.52 25.86 -6.96
CA LEU A 93 1.18 25.33 -5.65
C LEU A 93 0.80 26.45 -4.66
N PRO A 94 -0.39 26.41 -4.06
CA PRO A 94 -0.70 27.22 -2.87
C PRO A 94 0.32 26.98 -1.75
N VAL A 95 0.80 28.07 -1.14
CA VAL A 95 1.84 28.09 -0.08
C VAL A 95 1.43 27.33 1.19
N ASP A 96 0.13 27.10 1.37
CA ASP A 96 -0.44 26.44 2.54
C ASP A 96 -0.49 24.89 2.42
N LEU A 97 -0.16 24.32 1.26
CA LEU A 97 -0.26 22.87 1.05
C LEU A 97 0.99 22.11 1.59
N PRO A 98 0.83 20.91 2.17
CA PRO A 98 1.95 20.07 2.61
C PRO A 98 2.95 19.77 1.48
N LEU A 99 2.47 19.62 0.24
CA LEU A 99 3.28 19.42 -0.96
C LEU A 99 4.18 20.61 -1.31
N SER A 100 3.77 21.84 -0.96
CA SER A 100 4.61 23.04 -1.13
C SER A 100 5.80 23.05 -0.16
N LYS A 101 5.69 22.30 0.95
CA LYS A 101 6.73 22.11 1.96
C LYS A 101 7.55 20.83 1.77
N MET A 102 7.19 19.97 0.81
CA MET A 102 8.05 18.86 0.40
C MET A 102 9.31 19.44 -0.23
N VAL A 103 10.38 19.39 0.56
CA VAL A 103 11.61 20.15 0.35
C VAL A 103 12.16 19.88 -1.05
N PRO A 104 12.16 20.88 -1.95
CA PRO A 104 12.80 20.76 -3.27
C PRO A 104 14.28 20.36 -3.15
N GLY A 105 14.93 20.68 -2.03
CA GLY A 105 16.30 20.25 -1.74
C GLY A 105 16.50 18.75 -1.55
N ALA A 106 15.46 17.98 -1.22
CA ALA A 106 15.59 16.52 -1.05
C ALA A 106 15.40 15.78 -2.40
N TYR A 107 14.45 16.22 -3.24
CA TYR A 107 14.25 15.69 -4.59
C TYR A 107 15.10 16.39 -5.66
N GLY A 108 15.83 17.45 -5.30
CA GLY A 108 16.63 18.28 -6.19
C GLY A 108 15.80 19.23 -7.08
N THR A 109 14.69 18.76 -7.64
CA THR A 109 13.82 19.54 -8.55
C THR A 109 12.33 19.19 -8.42
N PRO A 110 11.41 20.14 -8.73
CA PRO A 110 9.97 19.88 -8.84
C PRO A 110 9.61 18.79 -9.85
N GLU A 111 10.38 18.67 -10.94
CA GLU A 111 10.18 17.68 -11.99
C GLU A 111 10.43 16.26 -11.49
N LEU A 112 11.45 16.06 -10.67
CA LEU A 112 11.74 14.76 -10.05
C LEU A 112 10.65 14.34 -9.07
N LEU A 113 10.10 15.29 -8.31
CA LEU A 113 8.95 15.04 -7.45
C LEU A 113 7.69 14.68 -8.27
N ALA A 114 7.40 15.43 -9.33
CA ALA A 114 6.27 15.15 -10.21
C ALA A 114 6.40 13.78 -10.89
N ALA A 115 7.60 13.41 -11.34
CA ALA A 115 7.87 12.11 -11.92
C ALA A 115 7.69 10.96 -10.90
N GLU A 116 8.08 11.16 -9.65
CA GLU A 116 7.87 10.19 -8.58
C GLU A 116 6.38 10.01 -8.24
N ILE A 117 5.64 11.12 -8.21
CA ILE A 117 4.18 11.15 -8.01
C ILE A 117 3.46 10.43 -9.15
N GLU A 118 3.91 10.57 -10.39
CA GLU A 118 3.38 9.83 -11.53
C GLU A 118 3.77 8.35 -11.51
N ARG A 119 4.97 8.01 -11.06
CA ARG A 119 5.42 6.61 -10.88
C ARG A 119 4.57 5.85 -9.86
N ALA A 120 4.12 6.58 -8.84
CA ALA A 120 3.15 6.14 -7.84
C ALA A 120 1.80 5.67 -8.45
N ASN A 121 1.51 6.02 -9.70
CA ASN A 121 0.31 5.59 -10.42
C ASN A 121 0.42 4.19 -11.05
N ALA A 122 1.46 3.39 -10.75
CA ALA A 122 1.59 2.03 -11.29
C ALA A 122 0.48 1.11 -10.75
N THR A 123 -0.49 0.81 -11.61
CA THR A 123 -1.78 0.16 -11.27
C THR A 123 -1.76 -1.37 -11.29
N GLU A 124 -0.69 -1.99 -11.77
CA GLU A 124 -0.65 -3.43 -11.95
C GLU A 124 -0.28 -4.15 -10.64
N PRO A 125 -1.00 -5.22 -10.26
CA PRO A 125 -0.58 -6.06 -9.17
C PRO A 125 0.79 -6.66 -9.49
N VAL A 126 1.66 -6.72 -8.48
CA VAL A 126 2.99 -7.30 -8.64
C VAL A 126 2.85 -8.81 -8.73
N LEU A 127 3.20 -9.35 -9.90
CA LEU A 127 3.09 -10.78 -10.17
C LEU A 127 4.23 -11.56 -9.52
N LEU A 128 4.00 -12.84 -9.23
CA LEU A 128 5.02 -13.75 -8.69
C LEU A 128 6.29 -13.83 -9.56
N GLY A 129 6.13 -13.75 -10.89
CA GLY A 129 7.25 -13.71 -11.84
C GLY A 129 8.13 -12.47 -11.64
N GLU A 130 7.50 -11.31 -11.40
CA GLU A 130 8.18 -10.05 -11.14
C GLU A 130 8.96 -10.13 -9.81
N LEU A 131 8.34 -10.62 -8.73
CA LEU A 131 9.03 -10.82 -7.44
C LEU A 131 10.28 -11.70 -7.57
N ARG A 132 10.21 -12.78 -8.37
CA ARG A 132 11.35 -13.66 -8.63
C ARG A 132 12.46 -12.96 -9.40
N GLN A 133 12.11 -12.12 -10.38
CA GLN A 133 13.08 -11.32 -11.13
C GLN A 133 13.78 -10.31 -10.23
N ILE A 134 13.03 -9.59 -9.39
CA ILE A 134 13.60 -8.63 -8.43
C ILE A 134 14.54 -9.36 -7.46
N ARG A 135 14.11 -10.51 -6.92
CA ARG A 135 14.96 -11.35 -6.06
C ARG A 135 16.24 -11.78 -6.78
N GLN A 136 16.18 -12.16 -8.05
CA GLN A 136 17.34 -12.53 -8.83
C GLN A 136 18.31 -11.36 -9.02
N LYS A 137 17.81 -10.17 -9.38
CA LYS A 137 18.60 -8.94 -9.50
C LYS A 137 19.35 -8.63 -8.20
N LEU A 138 18.66 -8.70 -7.06
CA LEU A 138 19.23 -8.48 -5.74
C LEU A 138 20.33 -9.51 -5.39
N LYS A 139 20.15 -10.79 -5.76
CA LYS A 139 21.15 -11.84 -5.51
C LYS A 139 22.42 -11.69 -6.35
N SER A 140 22.28 -11.21 -7.59
CA SER A 140 23.42 -11.03 -8.49
C SER A 140 24.19 -9.72 -8.23
N ALA A 141 23.60 -8.79 -7.50
CA ALA A 141 24.17 -7.47 -7.30
C ALA A 141 25.25 -7.46 -6.23
N THR A 142 26.39 -6.83 -6.53
CA THR A 142 27.46 -6.55 -5.58
C THR A 142 27.20 -5.27 -4.76
N GLU A 143 26.44 -4.34 -5.33
CA GLU A 143 26.06 -3.07 -4.73
C GLU A 143 24.68 -2.61 -5.24
N GLY A 144 24.10 -1.61 -4.58
CA GLY A 144 22.83 -1.03 -5.01
C GLY A 144 22.97 -0.30 -6.35
N ASN A 145 21.95 -0.41 -7.19
CA ASN A 145 21.89 0.23 -8.49
C ASN A 145 20.47 0.75 -8.80
N ASP A 146 20.38 1.59 -9.83
CA ASP A 146 19.15 2.32 -10.15
C ASP A 146 18.06 1.36 -10.68
N ASP A 147 18.44 0.31 -11.42
CA ASP A 147 17.51 -0.72 -11.89
C ASP A 147 16.85 -1.49 -10.73
N ILE A 148 17.60 -1.75 -9.65
CA ILE A 148 17.07 -2.33 -8.42
C ILE A 148 16.15 -1.32 -7.74
N ASP A 149 16.58 -0.07 -7.59
CA ASP A 149 15.79 0.97 -6.93
C ASP A 149 14.43 1.17 -7.61
N ASP A 150 14.40 1.24 -8.94
CA ASP A 150 13.16 1.36 -9.72
C ASP A 150 12.25 0.14 -9.53
N SER A 151 12.84 -1.06 -9.49
CA SER A 151 12.08 -2.29 -9.24
C SER A 151 11.47 -2.30 -7.82
N ILE A 152 12.21 -1.80 -6.83
CA ILE A 152 11.73 -1.72 -5.44
C ILE A 152 10.68 -0.63 -5.27
N ARG A 153 10.82 0.54 -5.93
CA ARG A 153 9.80 1.60 -5.93
C ARG A 153 8.50 1.10 -6.54
N ARG A 154 8.56 0.41 -7.69
CA ARG A 154 7.37 -0.22 -8.32
C ARG A 154 6.66 -1.15 -7.35
N LEU A 155 7.41 -2.06 -6.72
CA LEU A 155 6.86 -2.98 -5.71
C LEU A 155 6.21 -2.23 -4.56
N TYR A 156 6.92 -1.24 -4.00
CA TYR A 156 6.45 -0.45 -2.87
C TYR A 156 5.11 0.23 -3.19
N TYR A 157 5.03 0.95 -4.31
CA TYR A 157 3.83 1.68 -4.68
C TYR A 157 2.66 0.74 -4.96
N ALA A 158 2.89 -0.34 -5.70
CA ALA A 158 1.86 -1.35 -5.94
C ALA A 158 1.33 -1.95 -4.62
N SER A 159 2.21 -2.21 -3.65
CA SER A 159 1.84 -2.83 -2.37
C SER A 159 1.09 -1.87 -1.44
N VAL A 160 1.53 -0.62 -1.33
CA VAL A 160 0.95 0.36 -0.41
C VAL A 160 -0.37 0.91 -0.97
N PHE A 161 -0.41 1.21 -2.27
CA PHE A 161 -1.60 1.79 -2.91
C PHE A 161 -2.67 0.79 -3.32
N ALA A 162 -2.38 -0.51 -3.28
CA ALA A 162 -3.43 -1.52 -3.31
C ALA A 162 -4.39 -1.42 -2.12
N LYS A 163 -3.94 -0.91 -0.95
CA LYS A 163 -4.71 -0.88 0.30
C LYS A 163 -5.47 0.43 0.49
N ASN A 164 -4.75 1.53 0.73
CA ASN A 164 -5.36 2.85 0.96
C ASN A 164 -4.35 3.93 0.56
N PRO A 165 -4.45 4.47 -0.66
CA PRO A 165 -3.46 5.41 -1.16
C PRO A 165 -3.51 6.76 -0.44
N SER A 166 -2.35 7.27 -0.06
CA SER A 166 -2.15 8.59 0.57
C SER A 166 -0.90 9.26 0.02
N THR A 167 -0.90 10.60 -0.01
CA THR A 167 0.29 11.40 -0.37
C THR A 167 1.43 11.23 0.63
N GLU A 168 1.14 10.86 1.88
CA GLU A 168 2.15 10.56 2.91
C GLU A 168 2.95 9.29 2.61
N ASP A 169 2.45 8.44 1.71
CA ASP A 169 3.12 7.21 1.32
C ASP A 169 4.04 7.41 0.11
N ILE A 170 4.20 8.62 -0.41
CA ILE A 170 5.24 8.92 -1.41
C ILE A 170 6.61 8.67 -0.77
N LEU A 171 7.39 7.76 -1.35
CA LEU A 171 8.73 7.46 -0.85
C LEU A 171 9.59 8.73 -0.82
N PRO A 172 10.29 9.00 0.31
CA PRO A 172 11.28 10.07 0.34
C PRO A 172 12.39 9.82 -0.70
N PRO A 173 13.07 10.87 -1.16
CA PRO A 173 14.06 10.75 -2.22
C PRO A 173 15.25 9.93 -1.75
N GLY A 174 15.81 9.16 -2.69
CA GLY A 174 17.00 8.34 -2.48
C GLY A 174 16.85 6.94 -3.04
N SER A 175 17.79 6.08 -2.65
CA SER A 175 17.99 4.74 -3.20
C SER A 175 17.77 3.67 -2.14
N PRO A 176 16.63 2.95 -2.15
CA PRO A 176 16.38 1.83 -1.24
C PRO A 176 17.49 0.77 -1.26
N SER A 177 18.13 0.53 -2.40
CA SER A 177 19.22 -0.45 -2.53
C SER A 177 20.55 0.01 -1.91
N ARG A 178 20.70 1.31 -1.60
CA ARG A 178 21.92 1.91 -1.06
C ARG A 178 21.74 2.49 0.35
N SER A 179 20.50 2.73 0.78
CA SER A 179 20.17 3.28 2.10
C SER A 179 19.39 2.27 2.94
N LEU A 180 19.94 1.91 4.09
CA LEU A 180 19.30 0.98 5.02
C LEU A 180 17.99 1.58 5.58
N ASP A 181 17.95 2.87 5.85
CA ASP A 181 16.75 3.54 6.37
C ASP A 181 15.60 3.46 5.37
N LEU A 182 15.89 3.66 4.08
CA LEU A 182 14.90 3.51 3.01
C LEU A 182 14.48 2.06 2.82
N ALA A 183 15.42 1.11 2.85
CA ALA A 183 15.10 -0.32 2.79
C ALA A 183 14.19 -0.74 3.95
N ALA A 184 14.49 -0.30 5.17
CA ALA A 184 13.69 -0.59 6.36
C ALA A 184 12.28 0.03 6.27
N LEU A 185 12.17 1.28 5.80
CA LEU A 185 10.89 1.92 5.56
C LEU A 185 10.05 1.16 4.53
N VAL A 186 10.66 0.71 3.43
CA VAL A 186 9.98 -0.13 2.43
C VAL A 186 9.43 -1.41 3.06
N VAL A 187 10.24 -2.12 3.86
CA VAL A 187 9.79 -3.34 4.58
C VAL A 187 8.59 -3.03 5.48
N GLN A 188 8.69 -1.99 6.31
CA GLN A 188 7.64 -1.63 7.27
C GLN A 188 6.32 -1.25 6.59
N LYS A 189 6.37 -0.54 5.47
CA LYS A 189 5.17 -0.10 4.74
C LYS A 189 4.53 -1.23 3.94
N VAL A 190 5.33 -2.09 3.31
CA VAL A 190 4.84 -3.25 2.55
C VAL A 190 4.23 -4.29 3.50
N LEU A 191 4.90 -4.57 4.62
CA LEU A 191 4.50 -5.54 5.65
C LEU A 191 4.22 -4.85 7.00
N PRO A 192 3.09 -4.13 7.16
CA PRO A 192 2.81 -3.34 8.36
C PRO A 192 2.65 -4.16 9.65
N ASN A 193 2.27 -5.43 9.53
CA ASN A 193 2.16 -6.36 10.67
C ASN A 193 3.37 -7.30 10.78
N GLY A 194 4.36 -7.12 9.90
CA GLY A 194 5.54 -7.96 9.83
C GLY A 194 6.60 -7.60 10.85
N TRP A 195 7.70 -8.33 10.80
CA TRP A 195 8.90 -8.04 11.56
C TRP A 195 10.12 -8.30 10.69
N TRP A 196 11.24 -7.67 11.03
CA TRP A 196 12.51 -7.95 10.38
C TRP A 196 13.65 -7.90 11.39
N THR A 197 14.72 -8.62 11.07
CA THR A 197 15.99 -8.59 11.81
C THR A 197 17.13 -8.49 10.82
N LEU A 198 18.18 -7.80 11.22
CA LEU A 198 19.43 -7.67 10.48
C LEU A 198 20.57 -7.90 11.47
N GLY A 199 21.51 -8.77 11.11
CA GLY A 199 22.68 -9.08 11.93
C GLY A 199 23.83 -9.61 11.08
N ALA A 200 24.90 -10.04 11.74
CA ALA A 200 26.02 -10.77 11.12
C ALA A 200 25.86 -12.28 11.41
N SER A 201 26.33 -13.16 10.52
CA SER A 201 26.21 -14.61 10.71
C SER A 201 27.03 -15.20 11.87
N GLY A 202 27.99 -14.46 12.45
CA GLY A 202 28.62 -14.79 13.72
C GLY A 202 30.14 -14.94 13.67
N HIS A 203 30.79 -14.39 14.70
CA HIS A 203 32.20 -14.52 15.12
C HIS A 203 33.33 -14.01 14.19
N ASN A 204 33.15 -13.93 12.88
CA ASN A 204 34.16 -13.35 11.97
C ASN A 204 33.72 -11.98 11.43
N LEU A 205 34.68 -11.06 11.29
CA LEU A 205 34.46 -9.70 10.74
C LEU A 205 34.16 -9.72 9.23
N ASP A 206 34.43 -10.84 8.54
CA ASP A 206 34.22 -11.05 7.10
C ASP A 206 32.86 -11.69 6.76
N ASP A 207 31.99 -11.88 7.75
CA ASP A 207 30.69 -12.50 7.55
C ASP A 207 29.71 -11.54 6.87
N MET A 208 29.11 -12.00 5.77
CA MET A 208 28.08 -11.23 5.06
C MET A 208 26.89 -10.91 5.98
N PRO A 209 26.25 -9.74 5.81
CA PRO A 209 25.07 -9.38 6.58
C PRO A 209 23.93 -10.35 6.27
N VAL A 210 23.23 -10.78 7.31
CA VAL A 210 22.09 -11.70 7.25
C VAL A 210 20.82 -11.00 7.74
N ALA A 211 19.73 -11.13 6.98
CA ALA A 211 18.43 -10.64 7.38
C ALA A 211 17.35 -11.73 7.33
N LYS A 212 16.32 -11.51 8.14
CA LYS A 212 15.06 -12.25 8.12
C LYS A 212 13.91 -11.26 8.10
N VAL A 213 12.87 -11.55 7.32
CA VAL A 213 11.65 -10.73 7.25
C VAL A 213 10.44 -11.67 7.36
N GLY A 214 9.56 -11.45 8.31
CA GLY A 214 8.32 -12.24 8.50
C GLY A 214 7.08 -11.39 8.26
N THR A 215 5.97 -12.02 7.86
CA THR A 215 4.70 -11.31 7.64
C THR A 215 3.92 -11.09 8.94
N TRP A 216 4.21 -11.87 9.99
CA TRP A 216 3.68 -11.72 11.36
C TRP A 216 4.61 -12.41 12.38
N THR A 217 4.39 -12.19 13.67
CA THR A 217 5.32 -12.56 14.76
C THR A 217 5.61 -14.05 14.93
N GLY A 218 4.77 -14.95 14.42
CA GLY A 218 5.00 -16.40 14.47
C GLY A 218 5.45 -17.00 13.14
N ASP A 219 5.72 -16.20 12.12
CA ASP A 219 6.45 -16.67 10.95
C ASP A 219 7.89 -17.01 11.32
N SER A 220 8.41 -18.10 10.75
CA SER A 220 9.82 -18.49 10.82
C SER A 220 10.45 -18.39 9.42
N PRO A 221 10.69 -17.17 8.92
CA PRO A 221 11.24 -16.95 7.58
C PRO A 221 12.69 -17.44 7.48
N LYS A 222 13.08 -17.86 6.28
CA LYS A 222 14.46 -18.25 6.00
C LYS A 222 15.37 -17.02 5.99
N PRO A 223 16.60 -17.14 6.51
CA PRO A 223 17.58 -16.06 6.39
C PRO A 223 18.02 -15.89 4.93
N GLU A 224 18.25 -14.64 4.53
CA GLU A 224 18.90 -14.27 3.28
C GLU A 224 20.14 -13.42 3.57
N SER A 225 21.09 -13.46 2.63
CA SER A 225 22.38 -12.77 2.73
C SER A 225 22.72 -12.14 1.39
N ALA A 226 23.27 -10.93 1.41
CA ALA A 226 23.77 -10.21 0.25
C ALA A 226 25.02 -9.38 0.64
N PRO A 227 25.75 -8.78 -0.32
CA PRO A 227 26.99 -8.07 -0.05
C PRO A 227 26.86 -6.83 0.85
N THR A 228 25.66 -6.22 0.91
CA THR A 228 25.41 -5.01 1.71
C THR A 228 24.15 -5.14 2.54
N THR A 229 24.08 -4.41 3.66
CA THR A 229 22.93 -4.47 4.57
C THR A 229 21.58 -4.08 3.92
N PRO A 230 21.48 -3.06 3.04
CA PRO A 230 20.20 -2.74 2.40
C PRO A 230 19.77 -3.83 1.42
N LEU A 231 20.70 -4.36 0.62
CA LEU A 231 20.41 -5.45 -0.32
C LEU A 231 19.97 -6.71 0.43
N THR A 232 20.61 -7.04 1.54
CA THR A 232 20.24 -8.19 2.37
C THR A 232 18.81 -8.07 2.87
N LEU A 233 18.45 -6.88 3.38
CA LEU A 233 17.11 -6.64 3.91
C LEU A 233 16.03 -6.71 2.82
N LEU A 234 16.27 -6.09 1.65
CA LEU A 234 15.38 -6.15 0.50
C LEU A 234 15.26 -7.56 -0.07
N LEU A 235 16.35 -8.32 -0.04
CA LEU A 235 16.37 -9.71 -0.51
C LEU A 235 15.52 -10.62 0.39
N ALA A 236 15.63 -10.44 1.70
CA ALA A 236 14.77 -11.12 2.67
C ALA A 236 13.30 -10.75 2.46
N LEU A 237 12.99 -9.46 2.25
CA LEU A 237 11.63 -9.01 1.91
C LEU A 237 11.09 -9.72 0.66
N MET A 238 11.87 -9.80 -0.42
CA MET A 238 11.43 -10.47 -1.64
C MET A 238 11.11 -11.94 -1.42
N LEU A 239 11.94 -12.65 -0.65
CA LEU A 239 11.66 -14.05 -0.32
C LEU A 239 10.33 -14.18 0.43
N THR A 240 10.10 -13.33 1.42
CA THR A 240 8.87 -13.35 2.23
C THR A 240 7.63 -13.09 1.38
N LEU A 241 7.68 -12.11 0.47
CA LEU A 241 6.58 -11.84 -0.45
C LEU A 241 6.32 -13.01 -1.41
N ILE A 242 7.38 -13.63 -1.94
CA ILE A 242 7.27 -14.83 -2.79
C ILE A 242 6.61 -15.99 -2.03
N GLU A 243 6.98 -16.19 -0.76
CA GLU A 243 6.40 -17.25 0.08
C GLU A 243 4.95 -16.96 0.48
N ALA A 244 4.61 -15.70 0.74
CA ALA A 244 3.24 -15.27 1.03
C ALA A 244 2.32 -15.45 -0.19
N GLU A 245 2.79 -15.05 -1.37
CA GLU A 245 2.03 -15.18 -2.62
C GLU A 245 1.77 -16.65 -2.98
N LYS A 246 2.76 -17.53 -2.80
CA LYS A 246 2.61 -18.97 -3.00
C LYS A 246 1.59 -19.64 -2.08
N LYS A 247 1.33 -19.07 -0.91
CA LYS A 247 0.34 -19.60 0.06
C LYS A 247 -1.07 -19.09 -0.23
N SER A 248 -1.19 -18.00 -0.97
CA SER A 248 -2.46 -17.33 -1.27
C SER A 248 -3.08 -17.81 -2.60
N GLY A 249 -2.32 -18.59 -3.39
CA GLY A 249 -2.75 -19.18 -4.67
C GLY A 249 -3.03 -20.67 -4.59
#